data_AF-A0A3C2E0B0-F1
#
_entry.id   AF-A0A3C2E0B0-F1
#
_cell.length_a   1.000
_cell.length_b   1.000
_cell.length_c   1.000
_cell.angle_alpha   90.00
_cell.angle_beta   90.00
_cell.angle_gamma   90.00
#
_symmetry.space_group_name_H-M   'P 1'
#
loop_
_entity.id
_entity.type
_entity.pdbx_description
1 polymer ?
#
loop_
_entity_poly.entity_id
_entity_poly.type
_entity_poly.pdbx_seq_one_letter_code
_entity_poly.pdbx_strand_id
1 'polypeptide(L)'
;TYAALLKVTLRLVVWDVDEETGSRSIRDIKEQDVYMGDMPLMTDRGTFIINGTSRVIVSQMHRSPGVFFDHDKGKTHTSGKFLFAARVIPYRGSWLDFEFDAKDLVHVRIDRRRKLPVTTLLMALDNDDT
;
A
#
# COMPACT_ATOMS: atom_id res chain seq x y z
N THR A 1 23.83 14.54 -14.85
CA THR A 1 23.15 14.42 -13.53
C THR A 1 24.21 14.04 -12.51
N TYR A 2 24.22 14.68 -11.34
CA TYR A 2 25.14 14.31 -10.26
C TYR A 2 24.57 13.08 -9.53
N ALA A 3 25.22 11.92 -9.72
CA ALA A 3 24.70 10.62 -9.30
C ALA A 3 25.84 9.63 -9.01
N ALA A 4 25.50 8.55 -8.29
CA ALA A 4 26.37 7.39 -8.09
C ALA A 4 25.72 6.13 -8.66
N LEU A 5 26.55 5.18 -9.12
CA LEU A 5 26.11 3.87 -9.61
C LEU A 5 25.51 3.06 -8.45
N LEU A 6 24.27 2.61 -8.59
CA LEU A 6 23.65 1.62 -7.72
C LEU A 6 23.99 0.22 -8.24
N LYS A 7 24.85 -0.50 -7.51
CA LYS A 7 25.14 -1.91 -7.75
C LYS A 7 24.64 -2.74 -6.59
N VAL A 8 24.01 -3.87 -6.90
CA VAL A 8 23.47 -4.79 -5.89
C VAL A 8 23.98 -6.19 -6.21
N THR A 9 24.53 -6.86 -5.21
CA THR A 9 24.93 -8.27 -5.30
C THR A 9 23.67 -9.13 -5.28
N LEU A 10 23.41 -9.80 -6.39
CA LEU A 10 22.29 -10.73 -6.55
C LEU A 10 22.80 -12.16 -6.57
N ARG A 11 22.03 -13.07 -5.95
CA ARG A 11 22.29 -14.51 -5.96
C ARG A 11 21.13 -15.25 -6.58
N LEU A 12 21.41 -16.06 -7.59
CA LEU A 12 20.50 -17.02 -8.19
C LEU A 12 20.86 -18.43 -7.73
N VAL A 13 19.90 -19.13 -7.13
CA VAL A 13 20.04 -20.53 -6.70
C VAL A 13 19.17 -21.40 -7.61
N VAL A 14 19.77 -22.38 -8.25
CA VAL A 14 19.08 -23.38 -9.07
C VAL A 14 18.92 -24.65 -8.24
N TRP A 15 17.69 -25.10 -8.10
CA TRP A 15 17.34 -26.33 -7.38
C TRP A 15 17.14 -27.47 -8.36
N ASP A 16 17.59 -28.66 -7.96
CA ASP A 16 17.14 -29.92 -8.53
C ASP A 16 16.05 -30.49 -7.63
N VAL A 17 14.95 -30.96 -8.23
CA VAL A 17 13.80 -31.49 -7.50
C VAL A 17 13.59 -32.92 -7.96
N ASP A 18 13.73 -33.86 -7.03
CA ASP A 18 13.40 -35.26 -7.26
C ASP A 18 11.87 -35.41 -7.32
N GLU A 19 11.35 -35.87 -8.46
CA GLU A 19 9.91 -36.02 -8.71
C GLU A 19 9.27 -37.13 -7.87
N GLU A 20 10.03 -38.15 -7.45
CA GLU A 20 9.52 -39.28 -6.65
C GLU A 20 9.52 -38.97 -5.15
N THR A 21 10.57 -38.30 -4.66
CA THR A 21 10.72 -38.01 -3.22
C THR A 21 10.30 -36.59 -2.82
N GLY A 22 10.10 -35.70 -3.79
CA GLY A 22 9.85 -34.27 -3.56
C GLY A 22 11.03 -33.53 -2.92
N SER A 23 12.17 -34.20 -2.77
CA SER A 23 13.35 -33.63 -2.13
C SER A 23 14.01 -32.58 -3.04
N ARG A 24 14.51 -31.50 -2.44
CA ARG A 24 15.17 -30.40 -3.15
C ARG A 24 16.65 -30.37 -2.80
N SER A 25 17.50 -30.42 -3.81
CA SER A 25 18.96 -30.26 -3.66
C SER A 25 19.46 -29.06 -4.47
N ILE A 26 20.56 -28.46 -4.05
CA ILE A 26 21.13 -27.31 -4.75
C ILE A 26 21.96 -27.82 -5.92
N ARG A 27 21.60 -27.42 -7.14
CA ARG A 27 22.33 -27.75 -8.36
C ARG A 27 23.43 -26.74 -8.64
N ASP A 28 23.13 -25.45 -8.52
CA ASP A 28 24.04 -24.37 -8.88
C ASP A 28 23.72 -23.10 -8.10
N ILE A 29 24.75 -22.28 -7.85
CA ILE A 29 24.64 -20.95 -7.25
C ILE A 29 25.47 -19.98 -8.08
N LYS A 30 24.83 -18.93 -8.58
CA LYS A 30 25.49 -17.83 -9.27
C LYS A 30 25.29 -16.54 -8.48
N GLU A 31 26.39 -15.88 -8.15
CA GLU A 31 26.38 -14.59 -7.44
C GLU A 31 27.10 -13.55 -8.30
N GLN A 32 26.47 -12.38 -8.44
CA GLN A 32 26.99 -11.33 -9.30
C GLN A 32 26.54 -9.95 -8.83
N ASP A 33 27.45 -8.98 -8.92
CA ASP A 33 27.11 -7.57 -8.79
C ASP A 33 26.39 -7.09 -10.05
N VAL A 34 25.11 -6.74 -9.90
CA VAL A 34 24.26 -6.27 -10.99
C VAL A 34 24.07 -4.76 -10.85
N TYR A 35 24.25 -4.05 -11.97
CA TYR A 35 23.95 -2.63 -12.06
C TYR A 35 22.44 -2.41 -12.12
N MET A 36 21.92 -1.61 -11.18
CA MET A 36 20.48 -1.33 -11.03
C MET A 36 20.08 0.06 -11.54
N GLY A 37 21.05 0.96 -11.78
CA GLY A 37 20.79 2.33 -12.24
C GLY A 37 21.66 3.38 -11.54
N ASP A 38 21.48 4.64 -11.93
CA ASP A 38 22.15 5.78 -11.30
C ASP A 38 21.24 6.41 -10.24
N MET A 39 21.75 6.56 -9.02
CA MET A 39 21.04 7.23 -7.91
C MET A 39 21.52 8.68 -7.80
N PRO A 40 20.64 9.69 -8.03
CA PRO A 40 21.00 11.10 -7.84
C PRO A 40 21.43 11.37 -6.40
N LEU A 41 22.57 12.02 -6.25
CA LEU A 41 23.11 12.36 -4.93
C LEU A 41 22.65 13.75 -4.50
N MET A 42 22.35 13.87 -3.22
CA MET A 42 22.04 15.15 -2.59
C MET A 42 23.34 15.91 -2.33
N THR A 43 23.35 17.21 -2.65
CA THR A 43 24.45 18.10 -2.27
C THR A 43 24.35 18.51 -0.80
N ASP A 44 25.41 19.08 -0.23
CA ASP A 44 25.43 19.59 1.16
C ASP A 44 24.37 20.67 1.45
N ARG A 45 23.77 21.25 0.40
CA ARG A 45 22.70 22.26 0.48
C ARG A 45 21.29 21.67 0.34
N GLY A 46 21.15 20.35 0.25
CA GLY A 46 19.84 19.69 0.09
C GLY A 46 19.25 19.76 -1.33
N THR A 47 20.06 20.09 -2.34
CA THR A 47 19.64 20.14 -3.75
C THR A 47 20.14 18.93 -4.54
N PHE A 48 19.54 18.66 -5.69
CA PHE A 48 19.94 17.60 -6.62
C PHE A 48 20.26 18.21 -8.00
N ILE A 49 21.33 17.76 -8.67
CA ILE A 49 21.67 18.24 -10.03
C ILE A 49 21.11 17.29 -11.07
N ILE A 50 20.02 17.67 -11.73
CA ILE A 50 19.35 16.89 -12.77
C ILE A 50 19.54 17.59 -14.13
N ASN A 51 20.18 16.92 -15.09
CA ASN A 51 20.46 17.46 -16.43
C ASN A 51 21.15 18.84 -16.42
N GLY A 52 22.06 19.09 -15.47
CA GLY A 52 22.81 20.34 -15.35
C GLY A 52 22.14 21.42 -14.52
N THR A 53 20.87 21.23 -14.12
CA THR A 53 20.12 22.21 -13.33
C THR A 53 19.93 21.73 -11.89
N SER A 54 20.07 22.64 -10.92
CA SER A 54 19.75 22.36 -9.51
C SER A 54 18.24 22.28 -9.30
N ARG A 55 17.79 21.21 -8.64
CA ARG A 55 16.39 20.96 -8.27
C ARG A 55 16.28 20.71 -6.76
N VAL A 56 15.12 21.03 -6.21
CA VAL A 56 14.75 20.74 -4.82
C VAL A 56 13.53 19.83 -4.84
N ILE A 57 13.55 18.81 -3.99
CA ILE A 57 12.38 17.98 -3.71
C ILE A 57 11.70 18.54 -2.47
N VAL A 58 10.42 18.89 -2.59
CA VAL A 58 9.63 19.41 -1.47
C VAL A 58 8.96 18.27 -0.71
N SER A 59 8.89 18.39 0.61
CA SER A 59 8.19 17.41 1.44
C SER A 59 6.68 17.47 1.18
N GLN A 60 6.07 16.31 0.97
CA GLN A 60 4.61 16.20 0.80
C GLN A 60 3.92 16.01 2.15
N MET A 61 2.92 16.84 2.44
CA MET A 61 2.00 16.60 3.56
C MET A 61 0.83 15.75 3.08
N HIS A 62 0.76 14.51 3.55
CA HIS A 62 -0.30 13.55 3.24
C HIS A 62 -0.84 12.93 4.54
N ARG A 63 -2.03 12.34 4.47
CA ARG A 63 -2.62 11.66 5.63
C ARG A 63 -1.80 10.41 5.96
N SER A 64 -1.55 10.18 7.25
CA SER A 64 -0.92 8.95 7.70
C SER A 64 -1.84 7.75 7.47
N PRO A 65 -1.29 6.55 7.28
CA PRO A 65 -2.06 5.31 7.39
C PRO A 65 -2.68 5.20 8.79
N GLY A 66 -3.85 4.55 8.87
CA GLY A 66 -4.56 4.36 10.12
C GLY A 66 -6.08 4.34 9.95
N VAL A 67 -6.77 4.36 11.09
CA VAL A 67 -8.23 4.41 11.15
C VAL A 67 -8.67 5.82 11.53
N PHE A 68 -9.52 6.41 10.70
CA PHE A 68 -10.06 7.75 10.90
C PHE A 68 -11.57 7.67 11.11
N PHE A 69 -12.05 8.33 12.15
CA PHE A 69 -13.48 8.49 12.41
C PHE A 69 -13.90 9.92 12.08
N ASP A 70 -15.01 10.07 11.38
CA ASP A 70 -15.56 11.37 10.99
C ASP A 70 -17.10 11.32 11.01
N HIS A 71 -17.74 12.48 10.93
CA HIS A 71 -19.18 12.58 10.76
C HIS A 71 -19.56 13.73 9.83
N ASP A 72 -20.69 13.61 9.16
CA ASP A 72 -21.18 14.60 8.19
C ASP A 72 -21.66 15.93 8.81
N LYS A 73 -21.61 16.07 10.14
CA LYS A 73 -22.16 17.19 10.91
C LYS A 73 -23.66 17.43 10.66
N GLY A 74 -24.41 16.37 10.33
CA GLY A 74 -25.85 16.43 10.06
C GLY A 74 -26.21 17.11 8.75
N LYS A 75 -25.25 17.28 7.83
CA LYS A 75 -25.47 17.97 6.56
C LYS A 75 -26.09 17.08 5.48
N THR A 76 -25.93 15.76 5.57
CA THR A 76 -26.32 14.84 4.49
C THR A 76 -27.79 14.42 4.57
N HIS A 77 -28.37 14.34 5.77
CA HIS A 77 -29.77 13.94 5.94
C HIS A 77 -30.63 15.09 6.47
N THR A 78 -31.85 15.24 5.95
CA THR A 78 -32.78 16.34 6.29
C THR A 78 -33.21 16.35 7.75
N SER A 79 -33.13 15.22 8.45
CA SER A 79 -33.39 15.17 9.90
C SER A 79 -32.30 15.83 10.76
N GLY A 80 -31.18 16.25 10.17
CA GLY A 80 -30.03 16.79 10.90
C GLY A 80 -29.24 15.75 11.69
N LYS A 81 -29.57 14.47 11.55
CA LYS A 81 -28.90 13.36 12.24
C LYS A 81 -27.46 13.23 11.76
N PHE A 82 -26.53 13.05 12.69
CA PHE A 82 -25.12 12.84 12.38
C PHE A 82 -24.92 11.43 11.82
N LEU A 83 -24.33 11.36 10.64
CA LEU A 83 -23.91 10.11 10.02
C LEU A 83 -22.42 9.93 10.25
N PHE A 84 -22.07 8.93 11.07
CA PHE A 84 -20.69 8.58 11.38
C PHE A 84 -20.11 7.69 10.29
N ALA A 85 -18.81 7.84 10.08
CA ALA A 85 -18.03 7.01 9.19
C ALA A 85 -16.69 6.65 9.82
N ALA A 86 -16.18 5.46 9.49
CA ALA A 86 -14.84 5.02 9.81
C ALA A 86 -14.10 4.68 8.51
N ARG A 87 -12.90 5.19 8.32
CA ARG A 87 -12.08 4.95 7.14
C ARG A 87 -10.76 4.33 7.56
N VAL A 88 -10.45 3.16 7.00
CA VAL A 88 -9.16 2.50 7.12
C VAL A 88 -8.31 2.88 5.91
N ILE A 89 -7.24 3.64 6.15
CA ILE A 89 -6.27 4.05 5.14
C ILE A 89 -5.02 3.17 5.28
N PRO A 90 -4.74 2.25 4.34
CA PRO A 90 -3.51 1.47 4.39
C PRO A 90 -2.33 2.30 3.88
N TYR A 91 -1.10 1.86 4.22
CA TYR A 91 0.11 2.42 3.61
C TYR A 91 0.21 2.08 2.12
N ARG A 92 -0.17 0.85 1.75
CA ARG A 92 -0.34 0.37 0.37
C ARG A 92 -1.54 -0.56 0.32
N GLY A 93 -2.35 -0.46 -0.74
CA GLY A 93 -3.52 -1.32 -0.96
C GLY A 93 -4.84 -0.56 -0.97
N SER A 94 -5.93 -1.33 -0.95
CA SER A 94 -7.30 -0.81 -1.07
C SER A 94 -7.80 -0.14 0.22
N TRP A 95 -8.57 0.92 0.06
CA TRP A 95 -9.18 1.64 1.17
C TRP A 95 -10.49 0.99 1.58
N LEU A 96 -10.72 0.88 2.88
CA LEU A 96 -11.96 0.33 3.44
C LEU A 96 -12.72 1.44 4.17
N ASP A 97 -13.93 1.72 3.70
CA ASP A 97 -14.81 2.74 4.24
C ASP A 97 -16.03 2.08 4.88
N PHE A 98 -16.33 2.42 6.13
CA PHE A 98 -17.56 2.09 6.84
C PHE A 98 -18.39 3.35 7.04
N GLU A 99 -19.69 3.27 6.80
CA GLU A 99 -20.59 4.42 6.95
C GLU A 99 -21.96 4.00 7.47
N PHE A 100 -22.52 4.81 8.36
CA PHE A 100 -23.92 4.73 8.74
C PHE A 100 -24.80 5.43 7.71
N ASP A 101 -26.02 4.91 7.51
CA ASP A 101 -27.09 5.62 6.83
C ASP A 101 -28.09 6.24 7.83
N ALA A 102 -29.08 6.96 7.30
CA ALA A 102 -30.10 7.60 8.14
C ALA A 102 -30.98 6.61 8.92
N LYS A 103 -31.05 5.34 8.46
CA LYS A 103 -31.83 4.24 9.05
C LYS A 103 -31.01 3.41 10.04
N ASP A 104 -29.83 3.90 10.46
CA ASP A 104 -28.91 3.20 11.37
C ASP A 104 -28.33 1.89 10.82
N LEU A 105 -28.28 1.74 9.50
CA LEU A 105 -27.65 0.59 8.86
C LEU A 105 -26.20 0.87 8.51
N VAL A 106 -25.32 -0.05 8.94
CA VAL A 106 -23.89 0.01 8.65
C VAL A 106 -23.60 -0.61 7.29
N HIS A 107 -22.81 0.11 6.51
CA HIS A 107 -22.40 -0.29 5.19
C HIS A 107 -20.90 -0.18 5.01
N VAL A 108 -20.41 -0.86 3.98
CA VAL A 108 -19.00 -0.87 3.61
C VAL A 108 -18.82 -0.45 2.14
N ARG A 109 -17.71 0.21 1.84
CA ARG A 109 -17.20 0.45 0.48
C ARG A 109 -15.72 0.08 0.43
N ILE A 110 -15.32 -0.52 -0.68
CA ILE A 110 -13.91 -0.77 -1.00
C ILE A 110 -13.53 0.18 -2.13
N ASP A 111 -12.46 0.94 -1.97
CA ASP A 111 -11.95 1.91 -2.96
C ASP A 111 -13.01 2.90 -3.45
N ARG A 112 -13.88 3.36 -2.54
CA ARG A 112 -15.02 4.26 -2.83
C ARG A 112 -15.98 3.75 -3.90
N ARG A 113 -16.01 2.45 -4.16
CA ARG A 113 -16.97 1.81 -5.06
C ARG A 113 -18.37 1.74 -4.44
N ARG A 114 -19.26 0.98 -5.09
CA ARG A 114 -20.63 0.69 -4.64
C ARG A 114 -20.68 0.36 -3.14
N LYS A 115 -21.70 0.92 -2.49
CA LYS A 115 -22.10 0.60 -1.12
C LYS A 115 -22.63 -0.82 -1.02
N LEU A 116 -22.12 -1.58 -0.07
CA LEU A 116 -22.58 -2.93 0.28
C LEU A 116 -22.99 -2.94 1.76
N PRO A 117 -23.97 -3.76 2.17
CA PRO A 117 -24.20 -4.02 3.59
C PRO A 117 -22.92 -4.55 4.25
N VAL A 118 -22.61 -4.09 5.48
CA VAL A 118 -21.40 -4.56 6.19
C VAL A 118 -21.41 -6.07 6.40
N THR A 119 -22.59 -6.66 6.53
CA THR A 119 -22.78 -8.11 6.66
C THR A 119 -22.21 -8.89 5.48
N THR A 120 -22.22 -8.32 4.26
CA THR A 120 -21.58 -8.96 3.10
C THR A 120 -20.07 -9.13 3.29
N LEU A 121 -19.40 -8.13 3.91
CA LEU A 121 -18.00 -8.26 4.25
C LEU A 121 -17.80 -9.30 5.36
N LEU A 122 -18.63 -9.26 6.41
CA LEU A 122 -18.50 -10.18 7.54
C LEU A 122 -18.68 -11.64 7.11
N MET A 123 -19.68 -11.94 6.27
CA MET A 123 -19.86 -13.28 5.70
C MET A 123 -18.72 -13.73 4.80
N ALA A 124 -17.97 -12.80 4.20
CA ALA A 124 -16.80 -13.12 3.39
C ALA A 124 -15.53 -13.34 4.25
N LEU A 125 -15.53 -12.88 5.50
CA LEU A 125 -14.47 -13.14 6.48
C LEU A 125 -14.71 -14.44 7.23
N ASP A 126 -15.98 -14.82 7.39
CA ASP A 126 -16.41 -16.07 8.02
C ASP A 126 -16.06 -17.27 7.13
N ASN A 127 -15.39 -18.26 7.70
CA ASN A 127 -15.14 -19.56 7.06
C ASN A 127 -15.47 -20.64 8.09
N ASP A 128 -16.18 -21.70 7.69
CA ASP A 128 -16.50 -22.84 8.54
C ASP A 128 -15.22 -23.55 9.08
N ASP A 129 -14.04 -23.27 8.50
CA ASP A 129 -12.73 -23.78 8.91
C ASP A 129 -11.94 -22.85 9.89
N THR A 130 -12.53 -21.76 10.39
CA THR A 130 -11.93 -20.90 11.45
C THR A 130 -12.67 -21.01 12.76
#